data_AF-A0AAW6EV03-F1
#
_entry.id   AF-A0AAW6EV03-F1
#
_cell.length_a   1.000
_cell.length_b   1.000
_cell.length_c   1.000
_cell.angle_alpha   90.00
_cell.angle_beta   90.00
_cell.angle_gamma   90.00
#
_symmetry.space_group_name_H-M   'P 1'
#
loop_
_entity.id
_entity.type
_entity.pdbx_description
1 polymer ?
#
loop_
_entity_poly.entity_id
_entity_poly.type
_entity_poly.pdbx_seq_one_letter_code
_entity_poly.pdbx_strand_id
1 'polypeptide(L)' 'MKKNILKSERVKNELTQKQVAEKLGLSIGAYCDKENGKRKFTVREALLLEDIFNFNIREIFLTK' A
#
# COMPACT_ATOMS: atom_id res chain seq x y z
N MET A 1 -7.90 -0.79 9.16
CA MET A 1 -7.01 -1.65 8.35
C MET A 1 -6.50 -2.76 9.25
N LYS A 2 -6.75 -4.04 8.91
CA LYS A 2 -6.10 -5.14 9.64
C LYS A 2 -4.60 -4.88 9.65
N LYS A 3 -3.97 -4.89 10.83
CA LYS A 3 -2.53 -4.65 10.97
C LYS A 3 -1.80 -5.57 9.99
N ASN A 4 -0.91 -4.98 9.20
CA ASN A 4 0.10 -5.67 8.37
C ASN A 4 -0.34 -6.32 7.05
N ILE A 5 -1.60 -6.24 6.58
CA ILE A 5 -1.94 -6.81 5.25
C ILE A 5 -1.11 -6.15 4.15
N LEU A 6 -1.06 -4.82 4.12
CA LEU A 6 -0.32 -4.10 3.07
C LEU A 6 1.18 -4.45 3.07
N LYS A 7 1.77 -4.53 4.26
CA LYS A 7 3.18 -4.93 4.42
C LYS A 7 3.40 -6.36 3.94
N SER A 8 2.49 -7.29 4.27
CA SER A 8 2.55 -8.67 3.80
C SER A 8 2.48 -8.76 2.28
N GLU A 9 1.53 -8.07 1.64
CA GLU A 9 1.41 -8.06 0.18
C GLU A 9 2.64 -7.44 -0.49
N ARG A 10 3.16 -6.34 0.06
CA ARG A 10 4.41 -5.75 -0.43
C ARG A 10 5.58 -6.74 -0.38
N VAL A 11 5.74 -7.44 0.75
CA VAL A 11 6.83 -8.41 0.93
C VAL A 11 6.65 -9.65 0.05
N LYS A 12 5.41 -10.12 -0.16
CA LYS A 12 5.10 -11.21 -1.11
C LYS A 12 5.50 -10.87 -2.54
N ASN A 13 5.39 -9.60 -2.91
CA ASN A 13 5.82 -9.08 -4.21
C ASN A 13 7.32 -8.71 -4.24
N GLU A 14 8.09 -9.01 -3.18
CA GLU A 14 9.53 -8.72 -3.07
C GLU A 14 9.89 -7.22 -3.21
N LEU A 15 8.94 -6.35 -2.88
CA LEU A 15 9.13 -4.90 -3.00
C LEU A 15 9.57 -4.26 -1.69
N THR A 16 10.47 -3.29 -1.78
CA THR A 16 10.80 -2.39 -0.68
C THR A 16 9.79 -1.26 -0.56
N GLN A 17 9.71 -0.61 0.60
CA GLN A 17 8.89 0.60 0.77
C GLN A 17 9.29 1.72 -0.21
N LYS A 18 10.59 1.80 -0.55
CA LYS A 18 11.12 2.76 -1.52
C LYS A 18 10.56 2.52 -2.93
N GLN A 19 10.61 1.28 -3.40
CA GLN A 19 10.11 0.94 -4.74
C GLN A 19 8.60 1.20 -4.88
N VAL A 20 7.81 0.91 -3.85
CA VAL A 20 6.37 1.21 -3.88
C VAL A 20 6.12 2.72 -3.85
N ALA A 21 6.87 3.47 -3.03
CA ALA A 21 6.78 4.93 -3.00
C ALA A 21 7.09 5.55 -4.38
N GLU A 22 8.15 5.09 -5.05
CA GLU A 22 8.51 5.53 -6.40
C GLU A 22 7.40 5.26 -7.42
N LYS A 23 6.80 4.06 -7.40
CA LYS A 23 5.67 3.69 -8.28
C LYS A 23 4.42 4.54 -8.03
N LEU A 24 4.22 5.02 -6.81
CA LEU A 24 3.10 5.87 -6.42
C LEU A 24 3.39 7.37 -6.58
N GLY A 25 4.61 7.77 -6.94
CA GLY A 25 5.02 9.18 -6.95
C GLY A 25 5.04 9.82 -5.56
N LEU A 26 5.34 9.04 -4.52
CA LEU A 26 5.40 9.47 -3.12
C LEU A 26 6.83 9.51 -2.61
N SER A 27 7.05 10.28 -1.55
CA SER A 27 8.27 10.10 -0.73
C SER A 27 8.20 8.78 0.04
N ILE A 28 9.36 8.20 0.34
CA ILE A 28 9.46 6.95 1.13
C ILE A 28 8.74 7.11 2.47
N GLY A 29 8.91 8.26 3.14
CA GLY A 29 8.24 8.56 4.41
C GLY A 29 6.71 8.63 4.27
N ALA A 30 6.21 9.25 3.20
CA ALA A 30 4.76 9.31 2.96
C ALA A 30 4.16 7.92 2.74
N TYR A 31 4.82 7.05 1.97
CA TYR A 31 4.39 5.66 1.82
C TYR A 31 4.49 4.89 3.15
N CYS A 32 5.60 5.04 3.89
CA CYS A 32 5.79 4.37 5.19
C CYS A 32 4.70 4.74 6.21
N ASP A 33 4.35 6.03 6.32
CA ASP A 33 3.27 6.47 7.19
C ASP A 33 1.91 5.88 6.76
N LYS A 34 1.66 5.77 5.45
CA LYS A 34 0.42 5.18 4.93
C LYS A 34 0.37 3.66 5.13
N GLU A 35 1.46 2.93 4.86
CA GLU A 35 1.56 1.48 5.11
C GLU A 35 1.37 1.14 6.59
N ASN A 36 1.87 2.00 7.49
CA ASN A 36 1.68 1.85 8.93
C ASN A 36 0.32 2.39 9.43
N GLY A 37 -0.55 2.88 8.55
CA GLY A 37 -1.89 3.38 8.89
C GLY A 37 -1.92 4.73 9.60
N LYS A 38 -0.79 5.45 9.68
CA LYS A 38 -0.73 6.82 10.22
C LYS A 38 -1.37 7.84 9.29
N ARG A 39 -1.39 7.54 7.98
CA ARG A 39 -2.05 8.35 6.94
C ARG A 39 -2.90 7.46 6.05
N LYS A 40 -3.99 8.00 5.52
CA LYS A 40 -4.85 7.27 4.57
C LYS A 40 -4.24 7.34 3.16
N PHE A 41 -4.46 6.28 2.38
CA PHE A 41 -4.28 6.33 0.95
C PHE A 41 -5.44 7.10 0.30
N THR A 42 -5.16 7.81 -0.79
CA THR A 42 -6.20 8.34 -1.67
C THR A 42 -6.78 7.20 -2.51
N VAL A 43 -7.96 7.43 -3.12
CA VAL A 43 -8.56 6.44 -4.03
C VAL A 43 -7.62 6.10 -5.18
N ARG A 44 -6.95 7.11 -5.76
CA ARG A 44 -5.99 6.91 -6.85
C ARG A 44 -4.80 6.04 -6.41
N GLU A 45 -4.22 6.32 -5.24
CA GLU A 45 -3.10 5.51 -4.72
C GLU A 45 -3.54 4.07 -4.42
N ALA A 46 -4.77 3.87 -3.93
CA ALA A 46 -5.32 2.55 -3.67
C ALA A 46 -5.49 1.74 -4.97
N LEU A 47 -5.96 2.36 -6.06
CA LEU A 47 -6.05 1.69 -7.37
C LEU A 47 -4.67 1.31 -7.91
N LEU A 48 -3.68 2.20 -7.79
CA LEU A 48 -2.30 1.88 -8.21
C LEU A 48 -1.70 0.74 -7.39
N LEU A 49 -2.00 0.66 -6.09
CA LEU A 49 -1.57 -0.46 -5.25
C LEU A 49 -2.20 -1.79 -5.67
N GLU A 50 -3.43 -1.77 -6.19
CA GLU A 50 -4.10 -2.93 -6.77
C GLU A 50 -3.28 -3.50 -7.93
N ASP A 51 -2.84 -2.62 -8.83
CA ASP A 51 -2.00 -2.97 -9.98
C ASP A 51 -0.59 -3.44 -9.56
N ILE A 52 0.02 -2.78 -8.55
CA ILE A 52 1.38 -3.10 -8.10
C ILE A 52 1.45 -4.45 -7.41
N PHE A 53 0.45 -4.80 -6.59
CA PHE A 53 0.45 -6.02 -5.80
C PHE A 53 -0.32 -7.17 -6.45
N ASN A 54 -0.99 -6.92 -7.59
CA ASN A 54 -1.89 -7.86 -8.25
C ASN A 54 -2.90 -8.48 -7.25
N PHE A 55 -3.47 -7.63 -6.40
CA PHE A 55 -4.27 -8.02 -5.25
C PHE A 55 -5.51 -7.16 -5.15
N ASN A 56 -6.67 -7.74 -4.81
CA ASN A 56 -7.91 -6.98 -4.70
C ASN A 56 -7.88 -6.00 -3.51
N ILE A 57 -7.72 -4.71 -3.80
CA ILE A 57 -7.54 -3.68 -2.79
C ILE A 57 -8.74 -3.53 -1.83
N ARG A 58 -9.93 -4.05 -2.22
CA ARG A 58 -11.11 -4.09 -1.35
C ARG A 58 -10.85 -4.91 -0.09
N GLU A 59 -10.00 -5.94 -0.15
CA GLU A 59 -9.64 -6.70 1.05
C GLU A 59 -8.75 -5.90 2.04
N ILE A 60 -8.02 -4.87 1.56
CA ILE A 60 -7.21 -3.99 2.40
C ILE A 60 -8.06 -2.86 3.03
N PHE A 61 -8.98 -2.28 2.26
CA PHE A 61 -9.70 -1.06 2.65
C PHE A 61 -11.18 -1.25 3.03
N LEU A 62 -11.81 -2.37 2.67
CA LEU A 62 -13.22 -2.66 2.92
C LEU A 62 -13.37 -3.94 3.75
N THR A 63 -13.06 -3.85 5.04
CA THR A 63 -13.55 -4.82 6.02
C THR A 63 -14.39 -4.07 7.05
N LYS A 64 -15.65 -4.52 7.20
CA LYS A 64 -16.59 -4.10 8.26
C LYS A 64 -15.93 -4.17 9.64
#